data_AF-A0A420VY13-F1
#
_entry.id   AF-A0A420VY13-F1
#
_cell.length_a   1.000
_cell.length_b   1.000
_cell.length_c   1.000
_cell.angle_alpha   90.00
_cell.angle_beta   90.00
_cell.angle_gamma   90.00
#
_symmetry.space_group_name_H-M   'P 1'
#
loop_
_entity.id
_entity.type
_entity.pdbx_description
1 polymer ?
#
loop_
_entity_poly.entity_id
_entity_poly.type
_entity_poly.pdbx_seq_one_letter_code
_entity_poly.pdbx_strand_id
1 'polypeptide(L)'
;MKQIIQQFHLSVLTILVIGCKDPSRTKTMDFGLFTIEVPYKWQQVKQDGIDSYVGAIAVDNTDTLYFDLGMYSNTLTEHNIEVITRQMMEESATDSSDYIIVKDMPILDLDLDADLYRKQNVSWDTIDNRRAKIVFPRISGKGMTGVYIGSLWGNSSKVRFNLCGADLKTQTEEDLLKAIKTLRFHKRNIDNEEN
;
A
#
# COMPACT_ATOMS: atom_id res chain seq x y z
N MET A 1 -32.00 -15.07 -72.78
CA MET A 1 -32.03 -13.73 -72.15
C MET A 1 -31.13 -13.76 -70.93
N LYS A 2 -30.10 -12.91 -70.91
CA LYS A 2 -29.05 -12.87 -69.87
C LYS A 2 -29.62 -12.34 -68.56
N GLN A 3 -29.46 -13.06 -67.45
CA GLN A 3 -29.66 -12.49 -66.11
C GLN A 3 -28.31 -12.03 -65.55
N ILE A 4 -28.27 -10.74 -65.19
CA ILE A 4 -27.12 -10.00 -64.70
C ILE A 4 -27.00 -10.26 -63.20
N ILE A 5 -25.87 -10.82 -62.76
CA ILE A 5 -25.54 -11.01 -61.36
C ILE A 5 -25.01 -9.66 -60.83
N GLN A 6 -25.81 -8.96 -60.04
CA GLN A 6 -25.35 -7.81 -59.24
C GLN A 6 -24.71 -8.36 -57.96
N GLN A 7 -23.40 -8.16 -57.79
CA GLN A 7 -22.72 -8.45 -56.53
C GLN A 7 -22.99 -7.33 -55.53
N PHE A 8 -23.72 -7.65 -54.46
CA PHE A 8 -23.82 -6.80 -53.27
C PHE A 8 -22.57 -7.01 -52.42
N HIS A 9 -21.62 -6.08 -52.48
CA HIS A 9 -20.58 -6.00 -51.47
C HIS A 9 -21.17 -5.36 -50.21
N LEU A 10 -21.59 -6.20 -49.26
CA LEU A 10 -21.94 -5.77 -47.92
C LEU A 10 -20.63 -5.57 -47.13
N SER A 11 -20.04 -4.38 -47.20
CA SER A 11 -18.92 -4.01 -46.35
C SER A 11 -19.41 -3.90 -44.90
N VAL A 12 -19.17 -4.94 -44.11
CA VAL A 12 -19.39 -4.97 -42.67
C VAL A 12 -18.38 -4.00 -42.02
N LEU A 13 -18.81 -2.79 -41.76
CA LEU A 13 -18.06 -1.81 -40.98
C LEU A 13 -18.11 -2.24 -39.50
N THR A 14 -17.11 -3.01 -39.07
CA THR A 14 -16.94 -3.39 -37.66
C THR A 14 -16.56 -2.15 -36.86
N ILE A 15 -17.55 -1.52 -36.21
CA ILE A 15 -17.32 -0.44 -35.27
C ILE A 15 -16.67 -1.05 -34.02
N LEU A 16 -15.33 -0.94 -33.94
CA LEU A 16 -14.58 -1.15 -32.71
C LEU A 16 -14.94 0.00 -31.75
N VAL A 17 -15.96 -0.22 -30.93
CA VAL A 17 -16.22 0.61 -29.76
C VAL A 17 -15.07 0.40 -28.77
N ILE A 18 -14.05 1.26 -28.88
CA ILE A 18 -13.04 1.43 -27.84
C ILE A 18 -13.76 2.10 -26.68
N GLY A 19 -14.35 1.29 -25.80
CA GLY A 19 -14.92 1.79 -24.56
C GLY A 19 -13.84 2.52 -23.76
N CYS A 20 -14.01 3.82 -23.57
CA CYS A 20 -13.22 4.59 -22.63
C CYS A 20 -13.32 3.91 -21.26
N LYS A 21 -12.20 3.38 -20.77
CA LYS A 21 -12.14 2.77 -19.45
C LYS A 21 -12.14 3.89 -18.42
N ASP A 22 -13.28 4.09 -17.78
CA ASP A 22 -13.44 5.08 -16.71
C ASP A 22 -12.38 4.83 -15.61
N PRO A 23 -11.46 5.78 -15.38
CA PRO A 23 -10.43 5.65 -14.35
C PRO A 23 -11.01 5.59 -12.93
N SER A 24 -12.27 5.99 -12.72
CA SER A 24 -12.97 5.89 -11.43
C SER A 24 -13.52 4.49 -11.12
N ARG A 25 -13.49 3.56 -12.09
CA ARG A 25 -14.07 2.22 -11.89
C ARG A 25 -13.30 1.45 -10.82
N THR A 26 -13.99 0.96 -9.81
CA THR A 26 -13.45 0.10 -8.77
C THR A 26 -13.83 -1.37 -8.98
N LYS A 27 -13.17 -2.26 -8.23
CA LYS A 27 -13.55 -3.67 -8.07
C LYS A 27 -13.24 -4.11 -6.64
N THR A 28 -13.97 -5.10 -6.16
CA THR A 28 -13.62 -5.82 -4.93
C THR A 28 -12.52 -6.85 -5.24
N MET A 29 -11.44 -6.82 -4.48
CA MET A 29 -10.46 -7.91 -4.40
C MET A 29 -10.70 -8.71 -3.14
N ASP A 30 -10.70 -10.03 -3.28
CA ASP A 30 -10.92 -10.96 -2.18
C ASP A 30 -9.67 -11.81 -1.93
N PHE A 31 -9.11 -11.68 -0.74
CA PHE A 31 -7.93 -12.40 -0.26
C PHE A 31 -8.33 -13.53 0.71
N GLY A 32 -9.61 -13.89 0.78
CA GLY A 32 -10.20 -14.93 1.63
C GLY A 32 -10.34 -14.53 3.10
N LEU A 33 -9.32 -13.91 3.69
CA LEU A 33 -9.37 -13.40 5.08
C LEU A 33 -9.77 -11.93 5.16
N PHE A 34 -9.73 -11.22 4.04
CA PHE A 34 -10.18 -9.85 3.93
C PHE A 34 -10.55 -9.51 2.49
N THR A 35 -11.36 -8.48 2.33
CA THR A 35 -11.68 -7.86 1.05
C THR A 35 -11.32 -6.37 1.06
N ILE A 36 -11.07 -5.82 -0.12
CA ILE A 36 -10.79 -4.39 -0.33
C ILE A 36 -11.33 -3.95 -1.69
N GLU A 37 -11.91 -2.75 -1.75
CA GLU A 37 -12.29 -2.11 -3.01
C GLU A 37 -11.12 -1.27 -3.54
N VAL A 38 -10.71 -1.52 -4.78
CA VAL A 38 -9.54 -0.90 -5.40
C VAL A 38 -9.84 -0.50 -6.84
N PRO A 39 -9.05 0.39 -7.46
CA PRO A 39 -9.14 0.67 -8.89
C PRO A 39 -9.11 -0.62 -9.73
N TYR A 40 -9.95 -0.69 -10.78
CA TYR A 40 -10.20 -1.94 -11.51
C TYR A 40 -8.92 -2.59 -12.08
N LYS A 41 -7.92 -1.76 -12.40
CA LYS A 41 -6.67 -2.17 -13.06
C LYS A 41 -5.69 -2.86 -12.12
N TRP A 42 -5.79 -2.64 -10.81
CA TRP A 42 -4.88 -3.27 -9.85
C TRP A 42 -5.02 -4.79 -9.92
N GLN A 43 -3.97 -5.55 -9.64
CA GLN A 43 -3.97 -7.00 -9.77
C GLN A 43 -3.40 -7.65 -8.52
N GLN A 44 -4.07 -8.70 -8.04
CA GLN A 44 -3.55 -9.51 -6.96
C GLN A 44 -2.34 -10.32 -7.46
N VAL A 45 -1.29 -10.32 -6.66
CA VAL A 45 -0.08 -11.11 -6.88
C VAL A 45 0.08 -12.04 -5.68
N LYS A 46 0.11 -13.35 -5.95
CA LYS A 46 0.34 -14.35 -4.92
C LYS A 46 1.80 -14.28 -4.46
N GLN A 47 2.02 -14.34 -3.15
CA GLN A 47 3.33 -14.50 -2.52
C GLN A 47 3.24 -15.67 -1.55
N ASP A 48 4.34 -16.40 -1.39
CA ASP A 48 4.44 -17.49 -0.42
C ASP A 48 5.14 -16.96 0.83
N GLY A 49 4.42 -16.92 1.96
CA GLY A 49 4.97 -16.59 3.27
C GLY A 49 5.33 -17.84 4.06
N ILE A 50 6.32 -17.74 4.95
CA ILE A 50 6.73 -18.86 5.82
C ILE A 50 5.82 -18.93 7.05
N ASP A 51 5.64 -17.80 7.74
CA ASP A 51 4.97 -17.68 9.03
C ASP A 51 3.80 -16.69 9.05
N SER A 52 3.69 -15.85 8.01
CA SER A 52 2.61 -14.88 7.79
C SER A 52 1.82 -15.18 6.52
N TYR A 53 0.54 -14.80 6.51
CA TYR A 53 -0.20 -14.69 5.26
C TYR A 53 0.16 -13.38 4.58
N VAL A 54 0.97 -13.47 3.53
CA VAL A 54 1.50 -12.32 2.79
C VAL A 54 1.03 -12.34 1.34
N GLY A 55 1.04 -11.17 0.71
CA GLY A 55 0.72 -11.04 -0.70
C GLY A 55 1.01 -9.64 -1.20
N ALA A 56 0.85 -9.46 -2.51
CA ALA A 56 1.06 -8.17 -3.13
C ALA A 56 -0.10 -7.76 -4.04
N ILE A 57 -0.17 -6.47 -4.34
CA ILE A 57 -1.10 -5.88 -5.30
C ILE A 57 -0.24 -5.09 -6.30
N ALA A 58 -0.16 -5.56 -7.53
CA ALA A 58 0.43 -4.82 -8.62
C ALA A 58 -0.53 -3.70 -9.05
N VAL A 59 -0.09 -2.45 -8.92
CA VAL A 59 -0.88 -1.27 -9.31
C VAL A 59 -0.66 -0.98 -10.80
N ASP A 60 0.60 -0.90 -11.19
CA ASP A 60 1.07 -0.79 -12.57
C ASP A 60 2.52 -1.32 -12.67
N ASN A 61 3.28 -0.87 -13.68
CA ASN A 61 4.64 -1.34 -13.92
C ASN A 61 5.69 -0.78 -12.95
N THR A 62 5.32 0.14 -12.04
CA THR A 62 6.25 0.73 -11.06
C THR A 62 5.79 0.48 -9.63
N ASP A 63 4.49 0.61 -9.38
CA ASP A 63 3.97 0.62 -8.01
C ASP A 63 3.46 -0.77 -7.64
N THR A 64 3.92 -1.27 -6.49
CA THR A 64 3.42 -2.51 -5.89
C THR A 64 3.13 -2.28 -4.42
N LEU A 65 1.99 -2.77 -3.97
CA LEU A 65 1.61 -2.77 -2.56
C LEU A 65 1.82 -4.15 -1.98
N TYR A 66 2.13 -4.22 -0.69
CA TYR A 66 2.34 -5.46 0.03
C TYR A 66 1.46 -5.49 1.26
N PHE A 67 0.92 -6.66 1.58
CA PHE A 67 0.27 -6.89 2.86
C PHE A 67 0.93 -8.04 3.61
N ASP A 68 0.86 -7.95 4.92
CA ASP A 68 1.28 -8.97 5.86
C ASP A 68 0.21 -9.11 6.95
N LEU A 69 -0.30 -10.33 7.09
CA LEU A 69 -1.22 -10.73 8.14
C LEU A 69 -0.58 -11.85 8.97
N GLY A 70 -0.17 -11.51 10.19
CA GLY A 70 0.52 -12.43 11.08
C GLY A 70 0.84 -11.83 12.45
N MET A 71 1.51 -12.60 13.31
CA MET A 71 1.90 -12.10 14.65
C MET A 71 3.08 -11.12 14.60
N TYR A 72 3.88 -11.19 13.54
CA TYR A 72 5.11 -10.43 13.37
C TYR A 72 4.99 -9.29 12.35
N SER A 73 3.78 -9.02 11.84
CA SER A 73 3.58 -7.97 10.84
C SER A 73 4.11 -6.63 11.33
N ASN A 74 4.88 -5.96 10.46
CA ASN A 74 5.50 -4.67 10.74
C ASN A 74 4.43 -3.62 11.12
N THR A 75 4.74 -2.76 12.09
CA THR A 75 3.80 -1.75 12.59
C THR A 75 3.66 -0.54 11.68
N LEU A 76 4.50 -0.38 10.66
CA LEU A 76 4.67 0.81 9.81
C LEU A 76 5.17 2.05 10.57
N THR A 77 5.81 1.86 11.73
CA THR A 77 6.47 2.96 12.44
C THR A 77 7.82 3.23 11.77
N GLU A 78 8.05 4.47 11.35
CA GLU A 78 9.37 4.92 10.89
C GLU A 78 10.40 4.71 12.00
N HIS A 79 11.58 4.21 11.65
CA HIS A 79 12.67 4.05 12.61
C HIS A 79 13.04 5.40 13.22
N ASN A 80 13.54 5.38 14.45
CA ASN A 80 14.04 6.61 15.07
C ASN A 80 15.17 7.18 14.21
N ILE A 81 15.08 8.48 13.94
CA ILE A 81 16.09 9.18 13.17
C ILE A 81 17.17 9.64 14.14
N GLU A 82 18.39 9.17 13.91
CA GLU A 82 19.57 9.69 14.59
C GLU A 82 20.17 10.80 13.72
N VAL A 83 20.32 11.98 14.31
CA VAL A 83 20.95 13.12 13.63
C VAL A 83 22.33 13.33 14.23
N ILE A 84 23.34 13.33 13.37
CA ILE A 84 24.73 13.56 13.77
C ILE A 84 25.34 14.65 12.90
N THR A 85 26.39 15.30 13.40
CA THR A 85 27.11 16.30 12.60
C THR A 85 28.05 15.62 11.61
N ARG A 86 28.39 16.35 10.54
CA ARG A 86 29.43 15.95 9.60
C ARG A 86 30.76 15.64 10.31
N GLN A 87 31.12 16.47 11.29
CA GLN A 87 32.32 16.25 12.10
C GLN A 87 32.25 14.91 12.84
N MET A 88 31.13 14.59 13.50
CA MET A 88 30.95 13.33 14.22
C MET A 88 31.03 12.10 13.29
N MET A 89 30.48 12.19 12.07
CA MET A 89 30.62 11.14 11.05
C MET A 89 32.07 10.89 10.67
N GLU A 90 32.78 11.97 10.36
CA GLU A 90 34.18 11.93 9.90
C GLU A 90 35.12 11.41 11.01
N GLU A 91 34.83 11.70 12.27
CA GLU A 91 35.60 11.23 13.44
C GLU A 91 35.34 9.76 13.78
N SER A 92 34.16 9.22 13.47
CA SER A 92 33.75 7.88 13.92
C SER A 92 33.86 6.77 12.86
N ALA A 93 34.13 7.11 11.60
CA ALA A 93 34.11 6.17 10.46
C ALA A 93 32.81 5.34 10.37
N THR A 94 31.71 5.91 10.85
CA THR A 94 30.40 5.24 10.92
C THR A 94 29.77 5.13 9.54
N ASP A 95 29.05 4.03 9.27
CA ASP A 95 28.26 3.90 8.06
C ASP A 95 27.15 4.97 8.03
N SER A 96 27.20 5.84 7.03
CA SER A 96 26.31 7.01 6.93
C SER A 96 24.88 6.69 6.49
N SER A 97 24.59 5.44 6.10
CA SER A 97 23.26 5.09 5.57
C SER A 97 22.12 5.31 6.56
N ASP A 98 22.41 5.26 7.86
CA ASP A 98 21.41 5.22 8.92
C ASP A 98 21.21 6.59 9.62
N TYR A 99 21.97 7.61 9.20
CA TYR A 99 22.03 8.90 9.88
C TYR A 99 21.59 10.06 8.99
N ILE A 100 20.96 11.05 9.59
CA ILE A 100 20.83 12.37 8.98
C ILE A 100 22.07 13.18 9.35
N ILE A 101 22.86 13.56 8.34
CA ILE A 101 24.08 14.33 8.54
C ILE A 101 23.77 15.81 8.37
N VAL A 102 23.90 16.57 9.45
CA VAL A 102 23.82 18.04 9.41
C VAL A 102 25.22 18.66 9.41
N LYS A 103 25.35 19.84 8.80
CA LYS A 103 26.65 20.53 8.69
C LYS A 103 27.16 20.94 10.08
N ASP A 104 26.31 21.64 10.83
CA ASP A 104 26.56 22.09 12.19
C ASP A 104 25.30 21.76 13.00
N MET A 105 25.44 21.20 14.21
CA MET A 105 24.33 21.15 15.16
C MET A 105 24.23 22.56 15.76
N PRO A 106 23.06 23.23 15.72
CA PRO A 106 22.93 24.50 16.39
C PRO A 106 23.24 24.28 17.87
N ILE A 107 24.36 24.85 18.33
CA ILE A 107 24.96 24.64 19.67
C ILE A 107 24.00 25.08 20.80
N LEU A 108 22.84 25.65 20.45
CA LEU A 108 21.79 26.11 21.37
C LEU A 108 20.59 25.17 21.52
N ASP A 109 20.39 24.17 20.64
CA ASP A 109 19.22 23.29 20.69
C ASP A 109 19.63 21.86 21.06
N LEU A 110 19.64 21.58 22.37
CA LEU A 110 19.59 20.21 22.89
C LEU A 110 18.29 19.46 22.49
N ASP A 111 17.31 20.19 21.94
CA ASP A 111 16.01 19.70 21.47
C ASP A 111 15.94 19.74 19.93
N LEU A 112 16.93 19.18 19.22
CA LEU A 112 16.79 18.97 17.79
C LEU A 112 15.57 18.07 17.54
N ASP A 113 14.50 18.65 16.99
CA ASP A 113 13.28 17.92 16.71
C ASP A 113 13.50 16.98 15.51
N ALA A 114 13.85 15.73 15.80
CA ALA A 114 14.00 14.66 14.81
C ALA A 114 12.74 14.47 13.95
N ASP A 115 11.57 14.94 14.42
CA ASP A 115 10.34 14.96 13.63
C ASP A 115 10.48 15.76 12.33
N LEU A 116 11.34 16.79 12.30
CA LEU A 116 11.61 17.59 11.08
C LEU A 116 12.13 16.75 9.92
N TYR A 117 12.76 15.61 10.22
CA TYR A 117 13.36 14.73 9.21
C TYR A 117 12.51 13.49 8.90
N ARG A 118 11.38 13.30 9.59
CA ARG A 118 10.48 12.18 9.33
C ARG A 118 9.87 12.27 7.95
N LYS A 119 9.78 11.14 7.26
CA LYS A 119 9.23 11.05 5.90
C LYS A 119 7.71 10.95 5.90
N GLN A 120 7.11 10.49 6.99
CA GLN A 120 5.68 10.19 7.05
C GLN A 120 4.94 10.96 8.14
N ASN A 121 3.66 11.17 7.89
CA ASN A 121 2.65 11.55 8.86
C ASN A 121 1.98 10.28 9.42
N VAL A 122 1.37 10.42 10.60
CA VAL A 122 0.58 9.36 11.23
C VAL A 122 -0.81 9.91 11.57
N SER A 123 -1.84 9.18 11.18
CA SER A 123 -3.20 9.39 11.65
C SER A 123 -3.80 8.10 12.18
N TRP A 124 -4.90 8.22 12.92
CA TRP A 124 -5.62 7.10 13.49
C TRP A 124 -7.09 7.18 13.08
N ASP A 125 -7.67 6.04 12.73
CA ASP A 125 -9.08 5.93 12.39
C ASP A 125 -9.64 4.56 12.82
N THR A 126 -10.92 4.34 12.58
CA THR A 126 -11.59 3.04 12.73
C THR A 126 -11.91 2.45 11.36
N ILE A 127 -11.40 1.26 11.09
CA ILE A 127 -11.64 0.52 9.84
C ILE A 127 -12.20 -0.84 10.22
N ASP A 128 -13.39 -1.15 9.71
CA ASP A 128 -14.11 -2.40 10.03
C ASP A 128 -14.16 -2.67 11.55
N ASN A 129 -14.57 -1.65 12.32
CA ASN A 129 -14.65 -1.68 13.78
C ASN A 129 -13.32 -1.96 14.51
N ARG A 130 -12.18 -1.71 13.86
CA ARG A 130 -10.83 -1.85 14.45
C ARG A 130 -10.09 -0.52 14.41
N ARG A 131 -9.38 -0.23 15.49
CA ARG A 131 -8.45 0.90 15.51
C ARG A 131 -7.31 0.65 14.52
N ALA A 132 -7.12 1.56 13.59
CA ALA A 132 -6.15 1.47 12.52
C ALA A 132 -5.20 2.67 12.55
N LYS A 133 -3.90 2.41 12.48
CA LYS A 133 -2.88 3.44 12.22
C LYS A 133 -2.76 3.60 10.71
N ILE A 134 -2.84 4.82 10.22
CA ILE A 134 -2.65 5.14 8.80
C ILE A 134 -1.39 6.00 8.70
N VAL A 135 -0.50 5.60 7.79
CA VAL A 135 0.71 6.35 7.47
C VAL A 135 0.62 6.85 6.04
N PHE A 136 1.12 8.05 5.81
CA PHE A 136 1.17 8.68 4.49
C PHE A 136 2.35 9.64 4.44
N PRO A 137 2.98 9.86 3.28
CA PRO A 137 4.19 10.65 3.21
C PRO A 137 3.91 12.14 3.45
N ARG A 138 4.89 12.85 4.01
CA ARG A 138 4.88 14.31 4.11
C ARG A 138 5.09 14.97 2.75
N ILE A 139 5.86 14.30 1.89
CA ILE A 139 6.12 14.69 0.51
C ILE A 139 5.72 13.51 -0.36
N SER A 140 4.69 13.68 -1.19
CA SER A 140 4.21 12.64 -2.10
C SER A 140 5.34 12.07 -2.96
N GLY A 141 5.36 10.74 -3.15
CA GLY A 141 6.44 9.99 -3.79
C GLY A 141 7.69 9.78 -2.93
N LYS A 142 7.67 10.18 -1.64
CA LYS A 142 8.79 10.00 -0.70
C LYS A 142 8.30 9.56 0.68
N GLY A 143 8.34 8.26 0.95
CA GLY A 143 7.95 7.65 2.21
C GLY A 143 6.93 6.53 2.04
N MET A 144 6.28 6.16 3.14
CA MET A 144 5.33 5.05 3.18
C MET A 144 3.89 5.56 3.15
N THR A 145 3.05 4.91 2.34
CA THR A 145 1.58 5.01 2.46
C THR A 145 1.04 3.64 2.87
N GLY A 146 0.18 3.59 3.88
CA GLY A 146 -0.39 2.31 4.29
C GLY A 146 -1.23 2.36 5.56
N VAL A 147 -1.66 1.18 5.98
CA VAL A 147 -2.44 0.95 7.19
C VAL A 147 -1.85 -0.18 8.02
N TYR A 148 -1.95 -0.04 9.33
CA TYR A 148 -1.63 -1.07 10.30
C TYR A 148 -2.78 -1.25 11.30
N ILE A 149 -3.16 -2.50 11.54
CA ILE A 149 -4.14 -2.90 12.56
C ILE A 149 -3.45 -3.86 13.52
N GLY A 150 -3.37 -3.46 14.79
CA GLY A 150 -2.61 -4.19 15.80
C GLY A 150 -3.34 -5.39 16.41
N SER A 151 -4.65 -5.50 16.21
CA SER A 151 -5.44 -6.59 16.75
C SER A 151 -6.65 -6.90 15.86
N LEU A 152 -6.53 -7.96 15.07
CA LEU A 152 -7.51 -8.26 14.02
C LEU A 152 -8.74 -9.03 14.52
N TRP A 153 -8.63 -9.78 15.62
CA TRP A 153 -9.69 -10.69 16.09
C TRP A 153 -10.14 -10.40 17.53
N GLY A 154 -10.20 -9.12 17.89
CA GLY A 154 -10.57 -8.65 19.23
C GLY A 154 -9.36 -8.44 20.15
N ASN A 155 -9.53 -7.72 21.26
CA ASN A 155 -8.47 -7.07 22.04
C ASN A 155 -7.30 -7.97 22.54
N SER A 156 -7.49 -9.29 22.64
CA SER A 156 -6.44 -10.24 23.03
C SER A 156 -5.69 -10.86 21.85
N SER A 157 -6.16 -10.64 20.62
CA SER A 157 -5.53 -11.17 19.42
C SER A 157 -4.20 -10.49 19.17
N LYS A 158 -3.16 -11.32 19.03
CA LYS A 158 -1.83 -10.91 18.56
C LYS A 158 -1.71 -10.90 17.04
N VAL A 159 -2.77 -11.27 16.32
CA VAL A 159 -2.79 -11.25 14.86
C VAL A 159 -2.92 -9.80 14.41
N ARG A 160 -1.92 -9.36 13.66
CA ARG A 160 -1.80 -8.02 13.11
C ARG A 160 -2.04 -8.07 11.61
N PHE A 161 -2.28 -6.90 11.04
CA PHE A 161 -2.38 -6.70 9.61
C PHE A 161 -1.67 -5.41 9.23
N ASN A 162 -0.93 -5.42 8.14
CA ASN A 162 -0.58 -4.21 7.42
C ASN A 162 -0.85 -4.35 5.92
N LEU A 163 -1.05 -3.21 5.26
CA LEU A 163 -1.05 -3.07 3.81
C LEU A 163 -0.37 -1.74 3.49
N CYS A 164 0.70 -1.76 2.71
CA CYS A 164 1.48 -0.55 2.42
C CYS A 164 2.22 -0.60 1.08
N GLY A 165 2.68 0.57 0.63
CA GLY A 165 3.62 0.73 -0.47
C GLY A 165 4.56 1.91 -0.21
N ALA A 166 5.79 1.81 -0.72
CA ALA A 166 6.83 2.81 -0.56
C ALA A 166 6.97 3.66 -1.83
N ASP A 167 7.20 4.97 -1.64
CA ASP A 167 7.50 5.94 -2.70
C ASP A 167 6.52 5.90 -3.88
N LEU A 168 5.24 5.69 -3.55
CA LEU A 168 4.16 5.53 -4.51
C LEU A 168 3.92 6.82 -5.31
N LYS A 169 3.45 6.70 -6.55
CA LYS A 169 2.94 7.87 -7.28
C LYS A 169 1.78 8.50 -6.51
N THR A 170 1.66 9.82 -6.60
CA THR A 170 0.62 10.60 -5.91
C THR A 170 -0.79 10.03 -6.09
N GLN A 171 -1.16 9.64 -7.31
CA GLN A 171 -2.48 9.03 -7.54
C GLN A 171 -2.64 7.68 -6.82
N THR A 172 -1.60 6.86 -6.82
CA THR A 172 -1.58 5.58 -6.10
C THR A 172 -1.70 5.79 -4.60
N GLU A 173 -1.05 6.81 -4.03
CA GLU A 173 -1.19 7.18 -2.62
C GLU A 173 -2.63 7.52 -2.27
N GLU A 174 -3.26 8.40 -3.06
CA GLU A 174 -4.65 8.80 -2.85
C GLU A 174 -5.62 7.62 -2.97
N ASP A 175 -5.43 6.78 -3.99
CA ASP A 175 -6.28 5.62 -4.24
C ASP A 175 -6.12 4.57 -3.14
N LEU A 176 -4.89 4.35 -2.66
CA LEU A 176 -4.64 3.46 -1.53
C LEU A 176 -5.30 3.97 -0.25
N LEU A 177 -5.18 5.26 0.06
CA LEU A 177 -5.80 5.85 1.25
C LEU A 177 -7.32 5.73 1.22
N LYS A 178 -7.96 5.83 0.05
CA LYS A 178 -9.38 5.57 -0.15
C LYS A 178 -9.70 4.07 0.02
N ALA A 179 -8.95 3.20 -0.66
CA ALA A 179 -9.14 1.75 -0.64
C ALA A 179 -9.05 1.18 0.78
N ILE A 180 -8.08 1.64 1.58
CA ILE A 180 -7.88 1.24 2.98
C ILE A 180 -9.17 1.37 3.81
N LYS A 181 -10.01 2.39 3.56
CA LYS A 181 -11.26 2.59 4.30
C LYS A 181 -12.32 1.53 4.00
N THR A 182 -12.18 0.83 2.88
CA THR A 182 -13.11 -0.21 2.41
C THR A 182 -12.74 -1.60 2.90
N LEU A 183 -11.59 -1.76 3.57
CA LEU A 183 -11.16 -3.04 4.12
C LEU A 183 -12.27 -3.66 4.97
N ARG A 184 -12.52 -4.95 4.76
CA ARG A 184 -13.40 -5.79 5.58
C ARG A 184 -12.69 -7.09 5.88
N PHE A 185 -12.73 -7.53 7.13
CA PHE A 185 -12.03 -8.73 7.58
C PHE A 185 -13.01 -9.86 7.88
N HIS A 186 -12.64 -11.06 7.44
CA HIS A 186 -13.46 -12.26 7.57
C HIS A 186 -12.64 -13.30 8.32
N LYS A 187 -13.14 -13.70 9.50
CA LYS A 187 -12.57 -14.84 10.20
C LYS A 187 -13.06 -16.09 9.49
N ARG A 188 -12.15 -16.90 8.93
CA ARG A 188 -12.53 -18.25 8.49
C ARG A 188 -12.96 -19.05 9.73
N ASN A 189 -14.20 -19.53 9.74
CA ASN A 189 -14.60 -20.61 10.63
C ASN A 189 -13.94 -21.88 10.09
N ILE A 190 -12.96 -22.41 10.82
CA ILE A 190 -12.23 -23.63 10.42
C ILE A 190 -13.09 -24.89 10.69
N ASP A 191 -14.26 -24.74 11.30
CA ASP A 191 -15.00 -25.86 11.89
C ASP A 191 -15.84 -26.71 10.91
N ASN A 192 -15.78 -26.48 9.59
CA ASN A 192 -16.69 -27.13 8.62
C ASN A 192 -16.01 -27.85 7.43
N GLU A 193 -14.69 -28.06 7.42
CA GLU A 193 -14.01 -28.83 6.35
C GLU A 193 -13.57 -30.25 6.76
N GLU A 194 -14.13 -30.78 7.84
CA GLU A 194 -14.10 -32.21 8.16
C GLU A 194 -15.52 -32.74 8.38
N ASN A 195 -16.25 -32.96 7.28
CA ASN A 195 -17.36 -33.93 7.19
C ASN A 195 -17.61 -34.33 5.73
#